data_AF-A0A3M1KYX4-F1
#
_entry.id   AF-A0A3M1KYX4-F1
#
_cell.length_a   1.000
_cell.length_b   1.000
_cell.length_c   1.000
_cell.angle_alpha   90.00
_cell.angle_beta   90.00
_cell.angle_gamma   90.00
#
_symmetry.space_group_name_H-M   'P 1'
#
loop_
_entity.id
_entity.type
_entity.pdbx_description
1 polymer ?
#
loop_
_entity_poly.entity_id
_entity_poly.type
_entity_poly.pdbx_seq_one_letter_code
_entity_poly.pdbx_strand_id
1 'polypeptide(L)'
;MVNFFPAAKTFFSRFSLSLLLSLQFNSAINLVQAATPETAPPELKEIISTLETAANNQDATEISELISQEFTNSDGLNAQALVESLKKTWEKYPNLRYTTKL
;
A
#
# COMPACT_ATOMS: atom_id res chain seq x y z
N MET A 1 56.37 -0.82 61.64
CA MET A 1 55.24 -1.65 61.19
C MET A 1 54.55 -0.89 60.06
N VAL A 2 54.94 -1.16 58.81
CA VAL A 2 54.21 -1.97 57.81
C VAL A 2 52.78 -1.47 57.57
N ASN A 3 52.52 -0.93 56.37
CA ASN A 3 51.51 -1.43 55.44
C ASN A 3 51.62 -0.71 54.08
N PHE A 4 52.18 -1.40 53.10
CA PHE A 4 52.12 -1.07 51.68
C PHE A 4 51.02 -1.94 51.06
N PHE A 5 49.95 -1.33 50.58
CA PHE A 5 48.92 -2.01 49.78
C PHE A 5 49.01 -1.50 48.35
N PRO A 6 49.22 -2.35 47.32
CA PRO A 6 49.14 -1.91 45.94
C PRO A 6 47.68 -2.01 45.49
N ALA A 7 47.09 -0.90 45.06
CA ALA A 7 45.83 -0.94 44.33
C ALA A 7 46.09 -1.38 42.88
N ALA A 8 45.43 -2.46 42.47
CA ALA A 8 45.52 -3.06 41.15
C ALA A 8 45.06 -2.10 40.04
N LYS A 9 45.83 -2.02 38.95
CA LYS A 9 45.45 -1.33 37.71
C LYS A 9 44.28 -2.07 37.07
N THR A 10 43.07 -1.54 37.17
CA THR A 10 41.91 -2.03 36.42
C THR A 10 41.99 -1.57 34.96
N PHE A 11 42.74 -2.31 34.14
CA PHE A 11 42.73 -2.18 32.69
C PHE A 11 41.53 -2.96 32.12
N PHE A 12 40.30 -2.52 32.38
CA PHE A 12 39.13 -3.09 31.73
C PHE A 12 37.97 -2.13 31.88
N SER A 13 37.69 -1.32 30.85
CA SER A 13 36.35 -0.78 30.54
C SER A 13 36.47 0.32 29.49
N ARG A 14 36.61 -0.06 28.22
CA ARG A 14 36.22 0.81 27.08
C ARG A 14 35.63 0.04 25.91
N PHE A 15 35.85 -1.27 25.84
CA PHE A 15 35.33 -2.10 24.76
C PHE A 15 33.91 -2.65 25.00
N SER A 16 33.42 -2.66 26.25
CA SER A 16 32.09 -3.21 26.58
C SER A 16 30.93 -2.20 26.44
N LEU A 17 31.20 -0.90 26.37
CA LEU A 17 30.13 0.10 26.19
C LEU A 17 29.65 0.24 24.74
N SER A 18 30.49 -0.09 23.76
CA SER A 18 30.15 0.02 22.33
C SER A 18 29.21 -1.10 21.87
N LEU A 19 29.30 -2.28 22.48
CA LEU A 19 28.49 -3.45 22.10
C LEU A 19 27.03 -3.34 22.59
N LEU A 20 26.79 -2.58 23.67
CA LEU A 20 25.44 -2.39 24.23
C LEU A 20 24.63 -1.31 23.49
N LEU A 21 25.28 -0.44 22.72
CA LEU A 21 24.60 0.65 22.00
C LEU A 21 24.09 0.23 20.61
N SER A 22 24.64 -0.84 20.02
CA SER A 22 24.27 -1.31 18.67
C SER A 22 22.99 -2.16 18.60
N LEU A 23 22.35 -2.47 19.73
CA LEU A 23 21.15 -3.34 19.78
C LEU A 23 19.82 -2.57 19.71
N GLN A 24 19.84 -1.26 19.54
CA GLN A 24 18.65 -0.41 19.55
C GLN A 24 18.15 -0.09 18.14
N PHE A 25 17.94 -1.10 17.29
CA PHE A 25 17.14 -0.94 16.08
C PHE A 25 16.27 -2.20 15.87
N ASN A 26 15.33 -2.40 16.78
CA ASN A 26 14.15 -3.22 16.50
C ASN A 26 13.07 -2.29 15.96
N SER A 27 13.14 -1.94 14.67
CA SER A 27 11.96 -1.45 13.98
C SER A 27 11.00 -2.63 13.88
N ALA A 28 9.93 -2.62 14.67
CA ALA A 28 8.83 -3.55 14.49
C ALA A 28 8.28 -3.33 13.07
N ILE A 29 8.60 -4.25 12.17
CA ILE A 29 8.03 -4.28 10.83
C ILE A 29 6.57 -4.65 11.06
N ASN A 30 5.67 -3.65 11.11
CA ASN A 30 4.24 -3.90 11.05
C ASN A 30 3.94 -4.43 9.65
N LEU A 31 4.00 -5.75 9.49
CA LEU A 31 3.52 -6.44 8.31
C LEU A 31 2.01 -6.23 8.26
N VAL A 32 1.56 -5.25 7.48
CA VAL A 32 0.14 -5.05 7.21
C VAL A 32 -0.29 -6.21 6.33
N GLN A 33 -1.06 -7.14 6.90
CA GLN A 33 -1.69 -8.21 6.16
C GLN A 33 -3.04 -7.72 5.64
N ALA A 34 -3.25 -7.80 4.33
CA ALA A 34 -4.56 -7.51 3.76
C ALA A 34 -5.60 -8.48 4.32
N ALA A 35 -6.78 -7.95 4.68
CA ALA A 35 -7.90 -8.77 5.10
C ALA A 35 -8.42 -9.60 3.92
N THR A 36 -9.13 -10.68 4.21
CA THR A 36 -9.64 -11.54 3.14
C THR A 36 -10.79 -10.85 2.40
N PRO A 37 -11.02 -11.18 1.12
CA PRO A 37 -12.02 -10.53 0.28
C PRO A 37 -13.45 -10.56 0.84
N GLU A 38 -13.77 -11.62 1.58
CA GLU A 38 -15.07 -11.81 2.22
C GLU A 38 -15.38 -10.69 3.22
N THR A 39 -14.33 -10.12 3.82
CA THR A 39 -14.42 -9.04 4.81
C THR A 39 -14.47 -7.63 4.20
N ALA A 40 -14.40 -7.49 2.88
CA ALA A 40 -14.52 -6.18 2.24
C ALA A 40 -15.88 -5.52 2.57
N PRO A 41 -15.93 -4.19 2.80
CA PRO A 41 -17.17 -3.48 3.11
C PRO A 41 -18.24 -3.71 2.03
N PRO A 42 -19.52 -3.94 2.40
CA PRO A 42 -20.59 -4.17 1.43
C PRO A 42 -20.71 -3.06 0.38
N GLU A 43 -20.60 -1.81 0.81
CA GLU A 43 -20.64 -0.62 -0.06
C GLU A 43 -19.53 -0.65 -1.11
N LEU A 44 -18.32 -1.09 -0.73
CA LEU A 44 -17.21 -1.22 -1.69
C LEU A 44 -17.49 -2.32 -2.72
N LYS A 45 -18.07 -3.45 -2.30
CA LYS A 45 -18.45 -4.52 -3.22
C LYS A 45 -19.50 -4.06 -4.22
N GLU A 46 -20.46 -3.26 -3.76
CA GLU A 46 -21.50 -2.67 -4.61
C GLU A 46 -20.90 -1.70 -5.64
N ILE A 47 -20.03 -0.78 -5.23
CA ILE A 47 -19.35 0.15 -6.15
C ILE A 47 -18.58 -0.61 -7.23
N ILE A 48 -17.83 -1.65 -6.85
CA ILE A 48 -17.08 -2.50 -7.79
C ILE A 48 -18.03 -3.19 -8.78
N SER A 49 -19.14 -3.74 -8.29
CA SER A 49 -20.15 -4.40 -9.13
C SER A 49 -20.80 -3.44 -10.13
N THR A 50 -21.13 -2.22 -9.69
CA THR A 50 -21.71 -1.19 -10.56
C THR A 50 -20.70 -0.74 -11.61
N LEU A 51 -19.44 -0.53 -11.22
CA LEU A 51 -18.37 -0.17 -12.16
C LEU A 51 -18.13 -1.26 -13.22
N GLU A 52 -18.10 -2.53 -12.81
CA GLU A 52 -17.98 -3.65 -13.75
C GLU A 52 -19.17 -3.72 -14.71
N THR A 53 -20.38 -3.48 -14.20
CA THR A 53 -21.61 -3.47 -15.02
C THR A 53 -21.56 -2.34 -16.05
N ALA A 54 -21.23 -1.12 -15.63
CA ALA A 54 -21.06 0.03 -16.51
C ALA A 54 -19.99 -0.23 -17.59
N ALA A 55 -18.84 -0.80 -17.19
CA ALA A 55 -17.76 -1.13 -18.11
C ALA A 55 -18.15 -2.21 -19.14
N ASN A 56 -18.91 -3.22 -18.71
CA ASN A 56 -19.43 -4.28 -19.58
C ASN A 56 -20.55 -3.80 -20.52
N ASN A 57 -21.28 -2.76 -20.13
CA ASN A 57 -22.28 -2.07 -20.95
C ASN A 57 -21.66 -0.98 -21.84
N GLN A 58 -20.36 -0.69 -21.67
CA GLN A 58 -19.66 0.41 -22.33
C GLN A 58 -20.30 1.77 -22.03
N ASP A 59 -20.89 1.92 -20.85
CA ASP A 59 -21.55 3.15 -20.41
C ASP A 59 -20.53 4.13 -19.83
N ALA A 60 -19.96 4.95 -20.71
CA ALA A 60 -19.01 5.98 -20.31
C ALA A 60 -19.62 7.03 -19.36
N THR A 61 -20.93 7.26 -19.43
CA THR A 61 -21.61 8.26 -18.60
C THR A 61 -21.68 7.76 -17.17
N GLU A 62 -22.15 6.52 -16.97
CA GLU A 62 -22.20 5.89 -15.65
C GLU A 62 -20.81 5.79 -15.00
N ILE A 63 -19.77 5.41 -15.77
CA ILE A 63 -18.38 5.42 -15.27
C ILE A 63 -17.95 6.83 -14.84
N SER A 64 -18.33 7.87 -15.59
CA SER A 64 -17.95 9.25 -15.23
C SER A 64 -18.62 9.75 -13.95
N GLU A 65 -19.78 9.19 -13.58
CA GLU A 65 -20.48 9.49 -12.32
C GLU A 65 -19.89 8.72 -11.13
N LEU A 66 -19.38 7.51 -11.36
CA LEU A 66 -18.77 6.67 -10.31
C LEU A 66 -17.37 7.13 -9.89
N ILE A 67 -16.66 7.82 -10.78
CA ILE A 67 -15.27 8.23 -10.54
C ILE A 67 -15.26 9.66 -10.01
N SER A 68 -14.42 9.90 -8.98
CA SER A 68 -14.24 11.24 -8.42
C SER A 68 -13.77 12.24 -9.49
N GLN A 69 -14.28 13.47 -9.44
CA GLN A 69 -13.81 14.56 -10.31
C GLN A 69 -12.33 14.92 -10.06
N GLU A 70 -11.82 14.64 -8.86
CA GLU A 70 -10.43 14.84 -8.46
C GLU A 70 -9.58 13.56 -8.68
N PHE A 71 -10.11 12.57 -9.39
CA PHE A 71 -9.40 11.31 -9.64
C PHE A 71 -8.04 11.57 -10.30
N THR A 72 -7.03 10.92 -9.74
CA THR A 72 -5.70 10.78 -10.32
C THR A 72 -5.17 9.39 -10.02
N ASN A 73 -4.32 8.84 -10.89
CA ASN A 73 -3.60 7.59 -10.62
C ASN A 73 -2.07 7.78 -10.79
N SER A 74 -1.30 6.74 -10.45
CA SER A 74 0.18 6.75 -10.57
C SER A 74 0.69 6.94 -12.00
N ASP A 75 -0.16 6.67 -12.98
CA ASP A 75 0.17 6.77 -14.40
C ASP A 75 -0.15 8.16 -14.97
N GLY A 76 -0.65 9.08 -14.14
CA GLY A 76 -1.00 10.45 -14.52
C GLY A 76 -2.35 10.60 -15.22
N LEU A 77 -3.21 9.57 -15.18
CA LEU A 77 -4.58 9.69 -15.68
C LEU A 77 -5.41 10.53 -14.73
N ASN A 78 -6.20 11.45 -15.29
CA ASN A 78 -7.33 12.07 -14.61
C ASN A 78 -8.65 11.43 -15.06
N ALA A 79 -9.78 11.81 -14.44
CA ALA A 79 -11.09 11.23 -14.75
C ALA A 79 -11.44 11.29 -16.25
N GLN A 80 -11.21 12.45 -16.88
CA GLN A 80 -11.49 12.64 -18.31
C GLN A 80 -10.63 11.71 -19.18
N ALA A 81 -9.32 11.68 -18.92
CA ALA A 81 -8.38 10.87 -19.69
C ALA A 81 -8.69 9.37 -19.57
N LEU A 82 -9.13 8.91 -18.40
CA LEU A 82 -9.57 7.53 -18.18
C LEU A 82 -10.80 7.21 -19.04
N VAL A 83 -11.85 8.03 -18.98
CA VAL A 83 -13.09 7.81 -19.75
C VAL A 83 -12.83 7.84 -21.26
N GLU A 84 -12.02 8.78 -21.74
CA GLU A 84 -11.64 8.85 -23.16
C GLU A 84 -10.84 7.61 -23.60
N SER A 85 -9.97 7.10 -22.73
CA SER A 85 -9.19 5.88 -23.02
C SER A 85 -10.06 4.63 -23.06
N LEU A 86 -11.08 4.54 -22.19
CA LEU A 86 -12.06 3.46 -22.21
C LEU A 86 -12.86 3.46 -23.51
N LYS A 87 -13.37 4.63 -23.94
CA LYS A 87 -14.08 4.76 -25.23
C LYS A 87 -13.26 4.25 -26.41
N LYS A 88 -12.01 4.70 -26.54
CA LYS A 88 -11.08 4.23 -27.60
C LYS A 88 -10.83 2.72 -27.51
N THR A 89 -10.77 2.18 -26.29
CA THR A 89 -10.58 0.74 -26.07
C THR A 89 -11.79 -0.05 -26.55
N TRP A 90 -13.00 0.41 -26.25
CA TRP A 90 -14.24 -0.24 -26.68
C TRP A 90 -14.47 -0.14 -28.19
N GLU A 91 -14.11 0.98 -28.83
CA GLU A 91 -14.11 1.10 -30.30
C GLU A 91 -13.24 0.03 -30.95
N LYS A 92 -12.07 -0.24 -30.36
CA LYS A 92 -11.14 -1.27 -30.85
C LYS A 92 -11.59 -2.69 -30.50
N TYR A 93 -12.23 -2.87 -29.35
CA TYR A 93 -12.65 -4.16 -28.81
C TYR A 93 -14.12 -4.13 -28.39
N PRO A 94 -15.07 -4.14 -29.35
CA PRO A 94 -16.49 -3.93 -29.07
C PRO A 94 -17.14 -5.05 -28.24
N ASN A 95 -16.51 -6.22 -28.17
CA ASN A 95 -16.99 -7.36 -27.38
C ASN A 95 -16.18 -7.57 -26.09
N LEU A 96 -15.37 -6.59 -25.67
CA LEU A 96 -14.56 -6.67 -24.46
C LEU A 96 -15.47 -6.83 -23.23
N ARG A 97 -15.10 -7.77 -22.35
CA ARG A 97 -15.79 -8.04 -21.09
C ARG A 97 -14.82 -7.95 -19.92
N TYR A 98 -15.31 -7.44 -18.80
CA TYR A 98 -14.59 -7.28 -17.55
C TYR A 98 -15.16 -8.23 -16.50
N THR A 99 -14.29 -8.68 -15.60
CA THR A 99 -14.66 -9.51 -14.45
C THR A 99 -13.71 -9.20 -13.30
N THR A 100 -14.30 -8.90 -12.15
CA THR A 100 -13.59 -8.58 -10.92
C THR A 100 -13.68 -9.77 -9.98
N LYS A 101 -12.53 -10.11 -9.39
CA LYS A 101 -12.45 -11.09 -8.31
C LYS A 101 -11.93 -10.34 -7.09
N LEU A 102 -12.70 -10.41 -6.01
CA LEU A 102 -12.28 -9.91 -4.72
C LEU A 102 -11.33 -10.94 -4.10
#